data_AF-A0A2J0LGE9-F1
#
_entry.id   AF-A0A2J0LGE9-F1
#
_cell.length_a   1.000
_cell.length_b   1.000
_cell.length_c   1.000
_cell.angle_alpha   90.00
_cell.angle_beta   90.00
_cell.angle_gamma   90.00
#
_symmetry.space_group_name_H-M   'P 1'
#
loop_
_entity.id
_entity.type
_entity.pdbx_description
1 polymer ?
#
loop_
_entity_poly.entity_id
_entity_poly.type
_entity_poly.pdbx_seq_one_letter_code
_entity_poly.pdbx_strand_id
1 'polypeptide(L)'
;QIRGRYLREAEKIFGVNSVSSSNIKAVLDPNNGAAANVYAELLRKFGVEVFEINAGHLGEPAHLIEPKVAVQGSSNPNENALLDAIEAVKEKNADYGFVTDFDADRANGVYPERDGEGNIINVIEADPQEVAALNTAMALELADMRMKAKEIPDKPLAVAGHGPTSGAIERICEIFQARSSREVKYVTFEVGEINGVEVMERLAQEGYYPVIGVEGANGGTIYGALDKDENYTGARCRDGFLNALFAAVILAKKGLYLNWMKKTGQELKDSYTLYDVLNSIPGPRSEEWPYHFKLSKIDLNSSLPLMAIKTEMEKVFRERYWAGLQKQGFDGFRIIYTDSSKPVTVKDNGGEPGQGLPENGKGGWKIELTNKGVKSFMWCRASATEPIFRYAVEGSSKTSMRKLDGIMRSIVKGAQARLSDAIKEKSASGAALVIEPDMTRRAQIAAFLKKDEFAFKDIIEADNEKSAMDKLRKNTDTVIVLVVNNSGRNLELLVEALSEKAAIVTIVDVQNTQRIVNESL
;
A
#
# COMPACT_ATOMS: atom_id res chain seq x y z
N GLN A 1 3.88 20.76 26.28
CA GLN A 1 2.85 21.31 25.37
C GLN A 1 2.47 20.35 24.24
N ILE A 2 3.44 19.80 23.50
CA ILE A 2 3.20 18.86 22.36
C ILE A 2 2.42 17.61 22.78
N ARG A 3 2.87 16.89 23.82
CA ARG A 3 2.17 15.70 24.36
C ARG A 3 0.71 16.00 24.73
N GLY A 4 0.43 17.17 25.29
CA GLY A 4 -0.95 17.58 25.63
C GLY A 4 -1.81 17.87 24.40
N ARG A 5 -1.24 18.33 23.28
CA ARG A 5 -1.99 18.45 22.01
C ARG A 5 -2.31 17.06 21.48
N TYR A 6 -1.33 16.17 21.47
CA TYR A 6 -1.50 14.81 20.96
C TYR A 6 -2.57 14.01 21.73
N LEU A 7 -2.60 14.12 23.06
CA LEU A 7 -3.68 13.53 23.87
C LEU A 7 -5.06 14.05 23.46
N ARG A 8 -5.22 15.37 23.28
CA ARG A 8 -6.51 15.95 22.84
C ARG A 8 -6.94 15.47 21.45
N GLU A 9 -5.99 15.26 20.54
CA GLU A 9 -6.31 14.68 19.23
C GLU A 9 -6.79 13.23 19.38
N ALA A 10 -6.15 12.42 20.21
CA ALA A 10 -6.60 11.06 20.51
C ALA A 10 -7.99 11.04 21.20
N GLU A 11 -8.23 11.95 22.15
CA GLU A 11 -9.53 12.13 22.81
C GLU A 11 -10.63 12.48 21.80
N LYS A 12 -10.33 13.37 20.86
CA LYS A 12 -11.25 13.76 19.77
C LYS A 12 -11.57 12.59 18.85
N ILE A 13 -10.54 11.86 18.42
CA ILE A 13 -10.67 10.70 17.52
C ILE A 13 -11.53 9.61 18.15
N PHE A 14 -11.29 9.26 19.41
CA PHE A 14 -11.98 8.14 20.06
C PHE A 14 -13.20 8.52 20.91
N GLY A 15 -13.40 9.81 21.19
CA GLY A 15 -14.48 10.26 22.08
C GLY A 15 -14.33 9.71 23.50
N VAL A 16 -13.09 9.62 23.99
CA VAL A 16 -12.78 9.16 25.36
C VAL A 16 -11.71 10.04 25.97
N ASN A 17 -11.84 10.35 27.26
CA ASN A 17 -10.82 11.02 28.06
C ASN A 17 -10.15 10.08 29.07
N SER A 18 -10.75 8.92 29.34
CA SER A 18 -10.22 7.88 30.23
C SER A 18 -10.88 6.54 29.94
N VAL A 19 -10.15 5.46 30.22
CA VAL A 19 -10.61 4.07 30.28
C VAL A 19 -10.39 3.46 31.68
N SER A 20 -10.08 4.30 32.68
CA SER A 20 -9.66 3.88 34.03
C SER A 20 -10.63 2.98 34.79
N SER A 21 -11.93 3.03 34.48
CA SER A 21 -12.94 2.17 35.12
C SER A 21 -12.78 0.68 34.81
N SER A 22 -11.94 0.33 33.83
CA SER A 22 -11.84 -1.02 33.28
C SER A 22 -10.59 -1.78 33.73
N ASN A 23 -9.71 -1.18 34.55
CA ASN A 23 -8.47 -1.81 35.06
C ASN A 23 -7.64 -2.52 33.97
N ILE A 24 -7.51 -1.89 32.81
CA ILE A 24 -6.89 -2.49 31.62
C ILE A 24 -5.37 -2.48 31.78
N LYS A 25 -4.73 -3.61 31.46
CA LYS A 25 -3.28 -3.82 31.46
C LYS A 25 -2.74 -3.98 30.06
N ALA A 26 -1.68 -3.25 29.74
CA ALA A 26 -1.02 -3.31 28.44
C ALA A 26 0.47 -3.57 28.58
N VAL A 27 1.02 -4.37 27.66
CA VAL A 27 2.47 -4.46 27.41
C VAL A 27 2.82 -3.59 26.20
N LEU A 28 3.87 -2.79 26.30
CA LEU A 28 4.41 -2.05 25.16
C LEU A 28 5.87 -2.41 24.94
N ASP A 29 6.19 -2.73 23.68
CA ASP A 29 7.55 -2.89 23.19
C ASP A 29 7.82 -1.81 22.11
N PRO A 30 8.54 -0.73 22.47
CA PRO A 30 8.90 0.33 21.54
C PRO A 30 10.20 0.02 20.76
N ASN A 31 10.78 -1.18 20.91
CA ASN A 31 12.04 -1.61 20.29
C ASN A 31 13.20 -0.62 20.49
N ASN A 32 13.29 -0.01 21.67
CA ASN A 32 14.20 1.09 22.02
C ASN A 32 14.16 2.29 21.05
N GLY A 33 13.07 2.44 20.30
CA GLY A 33 12.83 3.47 19.31
C GLY A 33 12.15 4.72 19.87
N ALA A 34 11.54 5.50 18.97
CA ALA A 34 10.96 6.80 19.28
C ALA A 34 9.78 6.75 20.28
N ALA A 35 9.10 5.60 20.40
CA ALA A 35 7.99 5.41 21.33
C ALA A 35 8.41 5.19 22.79
N ALA A 36 9.68 4.86 23.03
CA ALA A 36 10.17 4.45 24.34
C ALA A 36 9.97 5.53 25.42
N ASN A 37 9.34 5.15 26.52
CA ASN A 37 8.91 5.99 27.64
C ASN A 37 7.82 7.03 27.27
N VAL A 38 7.47 7.19 25.99
CA VAL A 38 6.48 8.15 25.52
C VAL A 38 5.10 7.50 25.50
N TYR A 39 4.95 6.35 24.83
CA TYR A 39 3.65 5.69 24.70
C TYR A 39 3.12 5.24 26.06
N ALA A 40 4.00 4.70 26.91
CA ALA A 40 3.63 4.29 28.27
C ALA A 40 3.15 5.48 29.13
N GLU A 41 3.79 6.65 29.04
CA GLU A 41 3.32 7.86 29.72
C GLU A 41 1.93 8.29 29.22
N LEU A 42 1.71 8.24 27.91
CA LEU A 42 0.45 8.69 27.31
C LEU A 42 -0.71 7.74 27.63
N LEU A 43 -0.52 6.42 27.51
CA LEU A 43 -1.56 5.43 27.85
C LEU A 43 -1.93 5.46 29.35
N ARG A 44 -0.94 5.66 30.24
CA ARG A 44 -1.21 5.83 31.68
C ARG A 44 -2.12 7.03 31.97
N LYS A 45 -2.06 8.10 31.17
CA LYS A 45 -2.97 9.25 31.31
C LYS A 45 -4.41 8.93 30.92
N PHE A 46 -4.63 7.92 30.07
CA PHE A 46 -5.95 7.35 29.81
C PHE A 46 -6.36 6.32 30.87
N GLY A 47 -5.54 6.05 31.88
CA GLY A 47 -5.87 5.10 32.95
C GLY A 47 -5.57 3.64 32.63
N VAL A 48 -4.71 3.38 31.63
CA VAL A 48 -4.19 2.03 31.36
C VAL A 48 -2.98 1.76 32.27
N GLU A 49 -2.95 0.59 32.90
CA GLU A 49 -1.74 0.09 33.57
C GLU A 49 -0.77 -0.44 32.50
N VAL A 50 0.40 0.17 32.39
CA VAL A 50 1.35 -0.13 31.29
C VAL A 50 2.65 -0.72 31.83
N PHE A 51 3.01 -1.88 31.28
CA PHE A 51 4.32 -2.51 31.41
C PHE A 51 5.10 -2.27 30.12
N GLU A 52 6.20 -1.54 30.23
CA GLU A 52 7.04 -1.23 29.07
C GLU A 52 8.29 -2.12 29.14
N ILE A 53 8.57 -2.81 28.04
CA ILE A 53 9.78 -3.61 27.82
C ILE A 53 10.63 -2.94 26.75
N ASN A 54 11.91 -3.30 26.61
CA ASN A 54 12.77 -2.80 25.53
C ASN A 54 12.71 -1.26 25.33
N ALA A 55 12.78 -0.51 26.43
CA ALA A 55 12.72 0.97 26.43
C ALA A 55 13.89 1.63 27.17
N GLY A 56 14.92 0.85 27.52
CA GLY A 56 16.06 1.29 28.34
C GLY A 56 17.30 1.70 27.55
N HIS A 57 17.40 1.31 26.28
CA HIS A 57 18.61 1.46 25.46
C HIS A 57 18.32 2.26 24.18
N LEU A 58 17.83 3.50 24.33
CA LEU A 58 17.40 4.35 23.21
C LEU A 58 18.43 4.40 22.07
N GLY A 59 17.98 4.10 20.86
CA GLY A 59 18.85 4.09 19.67
C GLY A 59 19.42 2.70 19.31
N GLU A 60 19.24 1.69 20.16
CA GLU A 60 19.73 0.33 19.95
C GLU A 60 18.55 -0.65 19.82
N PRO A 61 18.14 -1.03 18.59
CA PRO A 61 17.03 -1.96 18.39
C PRO A 61 17.22 -3.26 19.18
N ALA A 62 16.25 -3.62 20.02
CA ALA A 62 16.24 -4.86 20.79
C ALA A 62 15.98 -6.08 19.90
N HIS A 63 15.18 -5.89 18.85
CA HIS A 63 14.82 -6.90 17.85
C HIS A 63 14.71 -6.25 16.45
N LEU A 64 14.23 -7.00 15.45
CA LEU A 64 14.02 -6.48 14.09
C LEU A 64 13.19 -5.19 14.10
N ILE A 65 13.59 -4.21 13.27
CA ILE A 65 12.93 -2.90 13.16
C ILE A 65 11.45 -3.06 12.78
N GLU A 66 11.15 -3.92 11.81
CA GLU A 66 9.78 -4.17 11.40
C GLU A 66 9.08 -5.07 12.45
N PRO A 67 7.95 -4.64 13.03
CA PRO A 67 7.26 -5.36 14.10
C PRO A 67 6.49 -6.57 13.55
N LYS A 68 7.18 -7.50 12.90
CA LYS A 68 6.56 -8.61 12.15
C LYS A 68 6.70 -9.94 12.88
N VAL A 69 5.72 -10.80 12.60
CA VAL A 69 5.75 -12.22 12.92
C VAL A 69 6.89 -12.91 12.17
N ALA A 70 7.56 -13.88 12.78
CA ALA A 70 8.56 -14.69 12.11
C ALA A 70 8.01 -15.32 10.82
N VAL A 71 8.87 -15.47 9.82
CA VAL A 71 8.51 -16.22 8.61
C VAL A 71 8.14 -17.65 9.02
N GLN A 72 6.96 -18.12 8.59
CA GLN A 72 6.52 -19.48 8.88
C GLN A 72 7.58 -20.51 8.43
N GLY A 73 8.18 -21.23 9.39
CA GLY A 73 9.27 -22.17 9.16
C GLY A 73 10.67 -21.66 9.55
N SER A 74 10.80 -20.42 10.04
CA SER A 74 12.01 -19.94 10.69
C SER A 74 12.12 -20.56 12.09
N SER A 75 13.27 -21.16 12.39
CA SER A 75 13.64 -21.63 13.72
C SER A 75 14.43 -20.60 14.52
N ASN A 76 14.64 -19.39 13.96
CA ASN A 76 15.40 -18.33 14.60
C ASN A 76 14.45 -17.41 15.38
N PRO A 77 14.40 -17.49 16.73
CA PRO A 77 13.54 -16.63 17.53
C PRO A 77 13.86 -15.13 17.33
N ASN A 78 15.09 -14.77 16.98
CA ASN A 78 15.48 -13.39 16.67
C ASN A 78 14.81 -12.82 15.41
N GLU A 79 14.04 -13.62 14.67
CA GLU A 79 13.28 -13.18 13.49
C GLU A 79 11.82 -12.83 13.80
N ASN A 80 11.36 -13.04 15.04
CA ASN A 80 10.04 -12.64 15.48
C ASN A 80 10.13 -11.46 16.44
N ALA A 81 9.72 -10.28 15.99
CA ALA A 81 9.75 -9.07 16.80
C ALA A 81 8.75 -9.10 17.97
N LEU A 82 7.81 -10.05 18.01
CA LEU A 82 6.71 -10.07 18.98
C LEU A 82 6.98 -10.99 20.19
N LEU A 83 8.07 -11.75 20.22
CA LEU A 83 8.30 -12.77 21.26
C LEU A 83 8.39 -12.19 22.67
N ASP A 84 9.18 -11.14 22.87
CA ASP A 84 9.33 -10.53 24.20
C ASP A 84 7.99 -9.98 24.70
N ALA A 85 7.19 -9.40 23.80
CA ALA A 85 5.84 -8.94 24.13
C ALA A 85 4.89 -10.09 24.50
N ILE A 86 4.97 -11.23 23.79
CA ILE A 86 4.20 -12.45 24.12
C ILE A 86 4.54 -12.94 25.54
N GLU A 87 5.83 -13.02 25.86
CA GLU A 87 6.29 -13.48 27.18
C GLU A 87 5.88 -12.50 28.28
N ALA A 88 6.07 -11.20 28.05
CA ALA A 88 5.66 -10.16 29.01
C ALA A 88 4.14 -10.12 29.21
N VAL A 89 3.32 -10.33 28.19
CA VAL A 89 1.85 -10.40 28.34
C VAL A 89 1.46 -11.56 29.26
N LYS A 90 2.10 -12.71 29.12
CA LYS A 90 1.89 -13.87 30.01
C LYS A 90 2.34 -13.56 31.44
N GLU A 91 3.56 -13.05 31.61
CA GLU A 91 4.15 -12.77 32.91
C GLU A 91 3.37 -11.72 33.71
N LYS A 92 2.93 -10.65 33.03
CA LYS A 92 2.20 -9.55 33.66
C LYS A 92 0.69 -9.76 33.70
N ASN A 93 0.20 -10.87 33.13
CA ASN A 93 -1.21 -11.15 32.93
C ASN A 93 -1.95 -9.96 32.28
N ALA A 94 -1.33 -9.38 31.24
CA ALA A 94 -1.86 -8.20 30.56
C ALA A 94 -3.04 -8.55 29.65
N ASP A 95 -3.87 -7.56 29.31
CA ASP A 95 -5.03 -7.73 28.43
C ASP A 95 -4.67 -7.67 26.95
N TYR A 96 -3.55 -7.02 26.61
CA TYR A 96 -2.97 -6.97 25.28
C TYR A 96 -1.52 -6.50 25.33
N GLY A 97 -0.80 -6.65 24.22
CA GLY A 97 0.47 -5.98 23.99
C GLY A 97 0.62 -5.45 22.57
N PHE A 98 1.51 -4.48 22.39
CA PHE A 98 1.89 -3.95 21.07
C PHE A 98 3.40 -3.83 20.94
N VAL A 99 3.89 -4.13 19.75
CA VAL A 99 5.28 -3.91 19.33
C VAL A 99 5.29 -2.87 18.22
N THR A 100 6.10 -1.84 18.35
CA THR A 100 6.22 -0.77 17.34
C THR A 100 7.48 -0.92 16.49
N ASP A 101 7.48 -0.30 15.30
CA ASP A 101 8.73 -0.01 14.62
C ASP A 101 9.47 1.17 15.27
N PHE A 102 10.62 1.51 14.70
CA PHE A 102 11.61 2.39 15.33
C PHE A 102 11.18 3.86 15.36
N ASP A 103 10.40 4.32 14.39
CA ASP A 103 9.77 5.65 14.37
C ASP A 103 8.31 5.64 14.87
N ALA A 104 7.79 4.45 15.21
CA ALA A 104 6.50 4.20 15.85
C ALA A 104 5.27 4.54 14.99
N ASP A 105 5.42 4.55 13.66
CA ASP A 105 4.28 4.71 12.75
C ASP A 105 3.51 3.40 12.54
N ARG A 106 4.13 2.25 12.84
CA ARG A 106 3.49 0.92 12.84
C ARG A 106 3.45 0.32 14.23
N ALA A 107 2.40 -0.44 14.48
CA ALA A 107 2.32 -1.29 15.66
C ALA A 107 1.51 -2.55 15.37
N ASN A 108 2.05 -3.71 15.74
CA ASN A 108 1.33 -4.99 15.67
C ASN A 108 1.05 -5.55 17.06
N GLY A 109 -0.08 -6.26 17.17
CA GLY A 109 -0.66 -6.65 18.44
C GLY A 109 -0.33 -8.08 18.85
N VAL A 110 -0.27 -8.31 20.16
CA VAL A 110 -0.31 -9.63 20.78
C VAL A 110 -1.51 -9.71 21.71
N TYR A 111 -2.34 -10.74 21.56
CA TYR A 111 -3.63 -10.83 22.26
C TYR A 111 -3.73 -12.14 23.05
N PRO A 112 -3.99 -12.09 24.36
CA PRO A 112 -4.20 -13.28 25.16
C PRO A 112 -5.53 -13.93 24.83
N GLU A 113 -5.51 -15.25 24.69
CA GLU A 113 -6.69 -16.11 24.76
C GLU A 113 -6.85 -16.57 26.21
N ARG A 114 -8.08 -16.44 26.74
CA ARG A 114 -8.41 -16.79 28.12
C ARG A 114 -9.43 -17.91 28.18
N ASP A 115 -9.33 -18.75 29.21
CA ASP A 115 -10.37 -19.73 29.56
C ASP A 115 -11.56 -19.07 30.29
N GLY A 116 -12.57 -19.87 30.65
CA GLY A 116 -13.76 -19.39 31.37
C GLY A 116 -13.49 -18.91 32.80
N GLU A 117 -12.31 -19.18 33.35
CA GLU A 117 -11.87 -18.71 34.67
C GLU A 117 -11.02 -17.42 34.56
N GLY A 118 -10.71 -16.99 33.33
CA GLY A 118 -9.91 -15.81 33.05
C GLY A 118 -8.40 -16.08 32.99
N ASN A 119 -7.94 -17.33 33.05
CA ASN A 119 -6.52 -17.66 32.93
C ASN A 119 -6.05 -17.56 31.48
N ILE A 120 -4.84 -17.04 31.25
CA ILE A 120 -4.24 -17.03 29.91
C ILE A 120 -3.87 -18.47 29.53
N ILE A 121 -4.50 -19.00 28.49
CA ILE A 121 -4.18 -20.33 27.93
C ILE A 121 -3.25 -20.24 26.72
N ASN A 122 -3.29 -19.11 26.00
CA ASN A 122 -2.42 -18.84 24.87
C ASN A 122 -2.27 -17.33 24.68
N VAL A 123 -1.23 -16.90 23.95
CA VAL A 123 -1.11 -15.52 23.48
C VAL A 123 -0.80 -15.59 22.00
N ILE A 124 -1.68 -15.01 21.20
CA ILE A 124 -1.57 -15.01 19.75
C ILE A 124 -0.89 -13.74 19.25
N GLU A 125 -0.23 -13.86 18.11
CA GLU A 125 0.24 -12.73 17.31
C GLU A 125 -0.88 -12.32 16.35
N ALA A 126 -1.21 -11.05 16.30
CA ALA A 126 -2.09 -10.50 15.27
C ALA A 126 -1.22 -9.93 14.15
N ASP A 127 -1.39 -10.47 12.94
CA ASP A 127 -0.65 -9.95 11.80
C ASP A 127 -1.19 -8.55 11.39
N PRO A 128 -0.39 -7.74 10.66
CA PRO A 128 -0.79 -6.45 10.11
C PRO A 128 -2.23 -6.31 9.59
N GLN A 129 -2.71 -7.29 8.83
CA GLN A 129 -4.04 -7.24 8.21
C GLN A 129 -5.13 -7.50 9.25
N GLU A 130 -4.84 -8.31 10.25
CA GLU A 130 -5.74 -8.63 11.35
C GLU A 130 -5.93 -7.46 12.31
N VAL A 131 -4.84 -6.76 12.64
CA VAL A 131 -4.91 -5.50 13.41
C VAL A 131 -5.74 -4.47 12.65
N ALA A 132 -5.53 -4.33 11.34
CA ALA A 132 -6.31 -3.44 10.50
C ALA A 132 -7.80 -3.82 10.44
N ALA A 133 -8.11 -5.12 10.36
CA ALA A 133 -9.49 -5.63 10.36
C ALA A 133 -10.18 -5.35 11.69
N LEU A 134 -9.52 -5.65 12.81
CA LEU A 134 -10.00 -5.35 14.16
C LEU A 134 -10.28 -3.86 14.33
N ASN A 135 -9.32 -3.02 13.95
CA ASN A 135 -9.45 -1.58 14.02
C ASN A 135 -10.61 -1.07 13.15
N THR A 136 -10.78 -1.60 11.94
CA THR A 136 -11.86 -1.19 11.04
C THR A 136 -13.24 -1.54 11.61
N ALA A 137 -13.43 -2.79 12.02
CA ALA A 137 -14.72 -3.24 12.56
C ALA A 137 -15.12 -2.41 13.79
N MET A 138 -14.19 -2.23 14.73
CA MET A 138 -14.47 -1.51 15.96
C MET A 138 -14.59 0.01 15.74
N ALA A 139 -13.86 0.59 14.79
CA ALA A 139 -13.96 2.02 14.48
C ALA A 139 -15.31 2.36 13.83
N LEU A 140 -15.85 1.48 12.99
CA LEU A 140 -17.21 1.62 12.45
C LEU A 140 -18.27 1.58 13.56
N GLU A 141 -18.18 0.62 14.50
CA GLU A 141 -19.08 0.57 15.66
C GLU A 141 -18.96 1.81 16.54
N LEU A 142 -17.74 2.29 16.77
CA LEU A 142 -17.52 3.50 17.57
C LEU A 142 -18.12 4.73 16.87
N ALA A 143 -17.91 4.89 15.57
CA ALA A 143 -18.49 5.99 14.81
C ALA A 143 -20.03 5.97 14.88
N ASP A 144 -20.67 4.81 14.67
CA ASP A 144 -22.13 4.69 14.76
C ASP A 144 -22.67 4.99 16.16
N MET A 145 -22.00 4.49 17.21
CA MET A 145 -22.37 4.81 18.60
C MET A 145 -22.30 6.31 18.87
N ARG A 146 -21.22 6.97 18.43
CA ARG A 146 -21.00 8.41 18.65
C ARG A 146 -21.97 9.26 17.83
N MET A 147 -22.32 8.86 16.61
CA MET A 147 -23.36 9.51 15.81
C MET A 147 -24.73 9.39 16.47
N LYS A 148 -25.10 8.21 16.97
CA LYS A 148 -26.36 8.00 17.71
C LYS A 148 -26.42 8.84 19.00
N ALA A 149 -25.28 9.00 19.66
CA ALA A 149 -25.12 9.87 20.82
C ALA A 149 -25.03 11.37 20.46
N LYS A 150 -25.03 11.71 19.16
CA LYS A 150 -24.87 13.08 18.63
C LYS A 150 -23.56 13.76 19.04
N GLU A 151 -22.51 12.97 19.26
CA GLU A 151 -21.16 13.47 19.57
C GLU A 151 -20.37 13.87 18.32
N ILE A 152 -20.70 13.28 17.17
CA ILE A 152 -20.13 13.57 15.86
C ILE A 152 -21.25 13.72 14.82
N PRO A 153 -21.01 14.38 13.67
CA PRO A 153 -22.03 14.60 12.63
C PRO A 153 -22.64 13.28 12.11
N ASP A 154 -23.95 13.27 11.90
CA ASP A 154 -24.67 12.13 11.36
C ASP A 154 -24.50 12.07 9.83
N LYS A 155 -23.49 11.33 9.36
CA LYS A 155 -23.07 11.24 7.95
C LYS A 155 -22.93 9.78 7.51
N PRO A 156 -23.02 9.49 6.20
CA PRO A 156 -22.60 8.20 5.68
C PRO A 156 -21.11 7.96 5.99
N LEU A 157 -20.74 6.73 6.30
CA LEU A 157 -19.38 6.39 6.72
C LEU A 157 -18.49 6.10 5.52
N ALA A 158 -17.19 6.35 5.63
CA ALA A 158 -16.23 5.92 4.63
C ALA A 158 -14.98 5.27 5.24
N VAL A 159 -14.51 4.22 4.56
CA VAL A 159 -13.28 3.47 4.88
C VAL A 159 -12.40 3.45 3.64
N ALA A 160 -11.11 3.72 3.82
CA ALA A 160 -10.14 3.70 2.74
C ALA A 160 -9.10 2.60 2.97
N GLY A 161 -8.78 1.79 1.94
CA GLY A 161 -7.72 0.78 2.00
C GLY A 161 -6.77 0.88 0.81
N HIS A 162 -5.46 0.73 1.02
CA HIS A 162 -4.54 0.70 -0.12
C HIS A 162 -4.67 -0.59 -0.94
N GLY A 163 -4.12 -0.63 -2.15
CA GLY A 163 -4.22 -1.76 -3.08
C GLY A 163 -4.03 -3.18 -2.50
N PRO A 164 -3.00 -3.44 -1.66
CA PRO A 164 -2.76 -4.74 -1.04
C PRO A 164 -3.44 -4.95 0.33
N THR A 165 -4.41 -4.12 0.74
CA THR A 165 -5.25 -4.41 1.91
C THR A 165 -6.13 -5.63 1.66
N SER A 166 -6.27 -6.48 2.69
CA SER A 166 -7.11 -7.67 2.67
C SER A 166 -8.57 -7.37 2.32
N GLY A 167 -9.22 -8.29 1.60
CA GLY A 167 -10.67 -8.26 1.36
C GLY A 167 -11.50 -8.34 2.64
N ALA A 168 -10.90 -8.73 3.77
CA ALA A 168 -11.52 -8.67 5.10
C ALA A 168 -12.10 -7.28 5.43
N ILE A 169 -11.39 -6.21 5.06
CA ILE A 169 -11.82 -4.82 5.34
C ILE A 169 -13.10 -4.48 4.56
N GLU A 170 -13.14 -4.83 3.28
CA GLU A 170 -14.33 -4.62 2.44
C GLU A 170 -15.49 -5.47 2.97
N ARG A 171 -15.23 -6.73 3.35
CA ARG A 171 -16.24 -7.61 3.95
C ARG A 171 -16.80 -7.07 5.26
N ILE A 172 -15.96 -6.48 6.11
CA ILE A 172 -16.41 -5.80 7.33
C ILE A 172 -17.37 -4.66 6.99
N CYS A 173 -17.04 -3.84 5.99
CA CYS A 173 -17.90 -2.74 5.53
C CYS A 173 -19.24 -3.28 5.02
N GLU A 174 -19.23 -4.36 4.22
CA GLU A 174 -20.44 -5.03 3.72
C GLU A 174 -21.33 -5.55 4.86
N ILE A 175 -20.75 -6.26 5.84
CA ILE A 175 -21.47 -6.77 7.02
C ILE A 175 -22.08 -5.61 7.81
N PHE A 176 -21.29 -4.58 8.07
CA PHE A 176 -21.72 -3.43 8.84
C PHE A 176 -22.89 -2.71 8.16
N GLN A 177 -22.78 -2.43 6.86
CA GLN A 177 -23.83 -1.78 6.07
C GLN A 177 -25.09 -2.64 6.02
N ALA A 178 -24.99 -3.93 5.73
CA ALA A 178 -26.14 -4.82 5.62
C ALA A 178 -26.92 -4.99 6.94
N ARG A 179 -26.27 -4.69 8.08
CA ARG A 179 -26.80 -4.89 9.43
C ARG A 179 -26.86 -3.57 10.23
N SER A 180 -26.77 -2.44 9.54
CA SER A 180 -26.99 -1.11 10.10
C SER A 180 -27.94 -0.33 9.19
N SER A 181 -28.46 0.80 9.68
CA SER A 181 -29.19 1.76 8.87
C SER A 181 -28.25 2.78 8.18
N ARG A 182 -26.94 2.48 8.11
CA ARG A 182 -25.92 3.42 7.63
C ARG A 182 -25.29 2.94 6.34
N GLU A 183 -25.17 3.86 5.40
CA GLU A 183 -24.32 3.67 4.22
C GLU A 183 -22.84 3.68 4.63
N VAL A 184 -22.07 2.76 4.05
CA VAL A 184 -20.62 2.67 4.22
C VAL A 184 -19.97 2.59 2.84
N LYS A 185 -19.15 3.59 2.51
CA LYS A 185 -18.36 3.61 1.28
C LYS A 185 -16.96 3.08 1.54
N TYR A 186 -16.60 1.97 0.90
CA TYR A 186 -15.22 1.48 0.87
C TYR A 186 -14.53 1.97 -0.42
N VAL A 187 -13.35 2.58 -0.28
CA VAL A 187 -12.55 3.07 -1.42
C VAL A 187 -11.14 2.47 -1.37
N THR A 188 -10.66 1.99 -2.51
CA THR A 188 -9.26 1.58 -2.67
C THR A 188 -8.39 2.74 -3.16
N PHE A 189 -7.16 2.84 -2.67
CA PHE A 189 -6.19 3.85 -3.11
C PHE A 189 -4.79 3.25 -3.37
N GLU A 190 -3.90 4.00 -4.03
CA GLU A 190 -2.53 3.55 -4.29
C GLU A 190 -1.66 3.58 -3.02
N VAL A 191 -0.74 2.61 -2.88
CA VAL A 191 0.18 2.55 -1.73
C VAL A 191 0.90 3.88 -1.50
N GLY A 192 0.93 4.34 -0.25
CA GLY A 192 1.54 5.59 0.17
C GLY A 192 0.63 6.34 1.14
N GLU A 193 1.16 6.69 2.30
CA GLU A 193 0.41 7.28 3.40
C GLU A 193 -0.32 8.57 2.98
N ILE A 194 0.36 9.41 2.21
CA ILE A 194 -0.22 10.66 1.70
C ILE A 194 -1.45 10.41 0.83
N ASN A 195 -1.47 9.35 0.02
CA ASN A 195 -2.63 9.01 -0.81
C ASN A 195 -3.82 8.63 0.08
N GLY A 196 -3.58 7.93 1.19
CA GLY A 196 -4.62 7.55 2.15
C GLY A 196 -5.23 8.78 2.83
N VAL A 197 -4.39 9.73 3.24
CA VAL A 197 -4.84 11.00 3.84
C VAL A 197 -5.64 11.82 2.82
N GLU A 198 -5.13 12.02 1.61
CA GLU A 198 -5.82 12.77 0.56
C GLU A 198 -7.17 12.14 0.19
N VAL A 199 -7.25 10.81 0.16
CA VAL A 199 -8.52 10.10 -0.09
C VAL A 199 -9.51 10.31 1.06
N MET A 200 -9.07 10.26 2.31
CA MET A 200 -9.95 10.56 3.44
C MET A 200 -10.42 12.02 3.47
N GLU A 201 -9.54 12.97 3.13
CA GLU A 201 -9.92 14.38 2.98
C GLU A 201 -10.94 14.59 1.87
N ARG A 202 -10.72 13.96 0.71
CA ARG A 202 -11.67 14.00 -0.40
C ARG A 202 -13.02 13.39 0.01
N LEU A 203 -13.02 12.27 0.71
CA LEU A 203 -14.25 11.64 1.21
C LEU A 203 -15.02 12.55 2.17
N ALA A 204 -14.33 13.30 3.03
CA ALA A 204 -14.94 14.33 3.85
C ALA A 204 -15.62 15.43 3.01
N GLN A 205 -14.92 15.93 1.98
CA GLN A 205 -15.46 16.91 1.03
C GLN A 205 -16.64 16.38 0.20
N GLU A 206 -16.66 15.07 -0.07
CA GLU A 206 -17.78 14.36 -0.71
C GLU A 206 -18.97 14.14 0.24
N GLY A 207 -18.88 14.58 1.51
CA GLY A 207 -19.96 14.52 2.49
C GLY A 207 -19.96 13.28 3.39
N TYR A 208 -18.95 12.41 3.30
CA TYR A 208 -18.80 11.24 4.17
C TYR A 208 -18.08 11.58 5.48
N TYR A 209 -18.27 10.77 6.51
CA TYR A 209 -17.39 10.73 7.67
C TYR A 209 -16.28 9.70 7.41
N PRO A 210 -15.02 10.13 7.14
CA PRO A 210 -13.91 9.20 7.01
C PRO A 210 -13.62 8.60 8.39
N VAL A 211 -13.82 7.29 8.53
CA VAL A 211 -13.64 6.57 9.78
C VAL A 211 -12.17 6.16 9.95
N ILE A 212 -11.61 5.56 8.91
CA ILE A 212 -10.30 4.92 8.98
C ILE A 212 -9.69 4.74 7.58
N GLY A 213 -8.39 5.00 7.46
CA GLY A 213 -7.52 4.70 6.33
C GLY A 213 -6.56 3.57 6.69
N VAL A 214 -6.38 2.61 5.80
CA VAL A 214 -5.71 1.34 6.11
C VAL A 214 -4.60 1.02 5.10
N GLU A 215 -3.38 0.88 5.61
CA GLU A 215 -2.25 0.25 4.93
C GLU A 215 -2.00 -1.16 5.48
N GLY A 216 -2.97 -2.07 5.25
CA GLY A 216 -3.05 -3.35 5.95
C GLY A 216 -1.85 -4.30 5.73
N ALA A 217 -1.07 -4.11 4.66
CA ALA A 217 0.10 -4.94 4.40
C ALA A 217 1.25 -4.71 5.40
N ASN A 218 1.26 -3.54 6.06
CA ASN A 218 2.29 -3.13 7.01
C ASN A 218 1.73 -2.79 8.40
N GLY A 219 0.41 -2.95 8.64
CA GLY A 219 -0.22 -2.75 9.95
C GLY A 219 -0.52 -1.28 10.25
N GLY A 220 -0.42 -0.43 9.22
CA GLY A 220 -0.65 1.00 9.31
C GLY A 220 -2.13 1.35 9.33
N THR A 221 -2.54 2.12 10.33
CA THR A 221 -3.91 2.65 10.44
C THR A 221 -3.87 4.17 10.63
N ILE A 222 -4.70 4.88 9.89
CA ILE A 222 -4.88 6.33 9.99
C ILE A 222 -6.33 6.59 10.41
N TYR A 223 -6.54 7.09 11.63
CA TYR A 223 -7.87 7.30 12.17
C TYR A 223 -8.45 8.64 11.71
N GLY A 224 -9.68 8.62 11.20
CA GLY A 224 -10.36 9.82 10.72
C GLY A 224 -11.12 10.56 11.81
N ALA A 225 -11.27 11.87 11.61
CA ALA A 225 -12.10 12.74 12.43
C ALA A 225 -12.50 13.98 11.64
N LEU A 226 -13.63 14.58 11.99
CA LEU A 226 -14.07 15.88 11.49
C LEU A 226 -14.12 16.89 12.63
N ASP A 227 -13.90 18.16 12.33
CA ASP A 227 -14.26 19.24 13.23
C ASP A 227 -15.76 19.58 13.14
N LYS A 228 -16.19 20.58 13.93
CA LYS A 228 -17.58 21.07 13.95
C LYS A 228 -18.05 21.68 12.63
N ASP A 229 -17.11 22.14 11.81
CA ASP A 229 -17.33 22.77 10.51
C ASP A 229 -17.17 21.71 9.39
N GLU A 230 -17.15 20.43 9.76
CA GLU A 230 -17.06 19.25 8.90
C GLU A 230 -15.75 19.14 8.09
N ASN A 231 -14.70 19.87 8.50
CA ASN A 231 -13.38 19.75 7.87
C ASN A 231 -12.64 18.53 8.42
N TYR A 232 -11.84 17.88 7.56
CA TYR A 232 -11.01 16.76 7.96
C TYR A 232 -9.90 17.18 8.92
N THR A 233 -9.94 16.61 10.13
CA THR A 233 -8.94 16.84 11.19
C THR A 233 -8.43 15.53 11.81
N GLY A 234 -8.61 14.42 11.09
CA GLY A 234 -8.08 13.11 11.49
C GLY A 234 -6.55 13.06 11.53
N ALA A 235 -6.03 11.91 11.91
CA ALA A 235 -4.61 11.63 11.87
C ALA A 235 -4.05 11.81 10.45
N ARG A 236 -2.82 12.32 10.36
CA ARG A 236 -2.13 12.60 9.09
C ARG A 236 -1.06 11.58 8.73
N CYS A 237 -0.86 10.61 9.61
CA CYS A 237 0.05 9.50 9.44
C CYS A 237 -0.49 8.27 10.17
N ARG A 238 0.11 7.12 9.89
CA ARG A 238 -0.09 5.91 10.66
C ARG A 238 0.45 6.11 12.07
N ASP A 239 -0.20 5.49 13.05
CA ASP A 239 0.09 5.83 14.44
C ASP A 239 -0.05 4.60 15.35
N GLY A 240 1.11 4.10 15.82
CA GLY A 240 1.17 2.95 16.72
C GLY A 240 0.54 3.19 18.09
N PHE A 241 0.55 4.43 18.58
CA PHE A 241 -0.06 4.79 19.86
C PHE A 241 -1.58 4.80 19.73
N LEU A 242 -2.13 5.32 18.64
CA LEU A 242 -3.58 5.27 18.41
C LEU A 242 -4.05 3.82 18.31
N ASN A 243 -3.29 2.91 17.68
CA ASN A 243 -3.59 1.48 17.68
C ASN A 243 -3.62 0.90 19.11
N ALA A 244 -2.57 1.18 19.90
CA ALA A 244 -2.47 0.68 21.28
C ALA A 244 -3.54 1.26 22.21
N LEU A 245 -3.91 2.53 22.04
CA LEU A 245 -4.99 3.16 22.78
C LEU A 245 -6.35 2.59 22.36
N PHE A 246 -6.55 2.37 21.05
CA PHE A 246 -7.82 1.87 20.56
C PHE A 246 -8.15 0.46 21.07
N ALA A 247 -7.13 -0.39 21.22
CA ALA A 247 -7.25 -1.67 21.92
C ALA A 247 -7.85 -1.52 23.33
N ALA A 248 -7.36 -0.55 24.12
CA ALA A 248 -7.95 -0.26 25.43
C ALA A 248 -9.38 0.29 25.33
N VAL A 249 -9.67 1.13 24.32
CA VAL A 249 -11.04 1.63 24.08
C VAL A 249 -12.02 0.50 23.77
N ILE A 250 -11.59 -0.49 22.96
CA ILE A 250 -12.38 -1.68 22.61
C ILE A 250 -12.73 -2.48 23.87
N LEU A 251 -11.76 -2.69 24.77
CA LEU A 251 -11.98 -3.41 26.03
C LEU A 251 -12.83 -2.61 27.03
N ALA A 252 -12.66 -1.28 27.07
CA ALA A 252 -13.41 -0.40 27.98
C ALA A 252 -14.87 -0.22 27.57
N LYS A 253 -15.14 -0.08 26.26
CA LYS A 253 -16.49 0.13 25.73
C LYS A 253 -17.09 -1.18 25.23
N LYS A 254 -17.63 -1.98 26.17
CA LYS A 254 -18.32 -3.26 25.89
C LYS A 254 -19.34 -3.19 24.75
N GLY A 255 -20.02 -2.04 24.60
CA GLY A 255 -20.98 -1.81 23.53
C GLY A 255 -20.44 -2.04 22.11
N LEU A 256 -19.14 -1.83 21.87
CA LEU A 256 -18.50 -2.06 20.57
C LEU A 256 -18.58 -3.53 20.16
N TYR A 257 -18.07 -4.42 21.02
CA TYR A 257 -18.14 -5.86 20.81
C TYR A 257 -19.59 -6.36 20.74
N LEU A 258 -20.44 -5.94 21.68
CA LEU A 258 -21.84 -6.37 21.73
C LEU A 258 -22.61 -6.00 20.45
N ASN A 259 -22.40 -4.78 19.93
CA ASN A 259 -23.04 -4.35 18.70
C ASN A 259 -22.55 -5.17 17.51
N TRP A 260 -21.23 -5.40 17.41
CA TRP A 260 -20.66 -6.22 16.35
C TRP A 260 -21.22 -7.64 16.36
N MET A 261 -21.21 -8.31 17.51
CA MET A 261 -21.72 -9.67 17.65
C MET A 261 -23.22 -9.76 17.30
N LYS A 262 -24.00 -8.73 17.67
CA LYS A 262 -25.41 -8.64 17.27
C LYS A 262 -25.56 -8.50 15.74
N LYS A 263 -24.66 -7.77 15.06
CA LYS A 263 -24.68 -7.63 13.60
C LYS A 263 -24.33 -8.94 12.92
N THR A 264 -23.32 -9.66 13.40
CA THR A 264 -22.89 -10.93 12.83
C THR A 264 -23.83 -12.08 13.19
N GLY A 265 -24.57 -11.97 14.29
CA GLY A 265 -25.43 -13.05 14.81
C GLY A 265 -24.64 -14.15 15.51
N GLN A 266 -23.37 -13.89 15.85
CA GLN A 266 -22.52 -14.82 16.58
C GLN A 266 -22.84 -14.80 18.08
N GLU A 267 -22.46 -15.88 18.78
CA GLU A 267 -22.73 -16.07 20.21
C GLU A 267 -22.01 -15.03 21.07
N LEU A 268 -22.74 -14.42 22.01
CA LEU A 268 -22.18 -13.47 22.96
C LEU A 268 -21.44 -14.21 24.07
N LYS A 269 -20.26 -13.69 24.43
CA LYS A 269 -19.54 -14.11 25.63
C LYS A 269 -19.74 -13.08 26.74
N ASP A 270 -19.96 -13.55 27.98
CA ASP A 270 -20.14 -12.69 29.16
C ASP A 270 -18.89 -11.86 29.47
N SER A 271 -17.72 -12.43 29.19
CA SER A 271 -16.42 -11.76 29.17
C SER A 271 -15.74 -12.02 27.84
N TYR A 272 -14.97 -11.04 27.35
CA TYR A 272 -14.28 -11.14 26.07
C TYR A 272 -12.91 -10.48 26.14
N THR A 273 -12.02 -10.94 25.27
CA THR A 273 -10.67 -10.43 25.02
C THR A 273 -10.58 -9.87 23.60
N LEU A 274 -9.47 -9.21 23.25
CA LEU A 274 -9.24 -8.81 21.86
C LEU A 274 -9.08 -10.03 20.93
N TYR A 275 -8.64 -11.17 21.44
CA TYR A 275 -8.63 -12.44 20.70
C TYR A 275 -10.04 -12.86 20.29
N ASP A 276 -11.02 -12.73 21.19
CA ASP A 276 -12.42 -13.04 20.89
C ASP A 276 -13.00 -12.10 19.83
N VAL A 277 -12.70 -10.79 19.93
CA VAL A 277 -13.11 -9.83 18.90
C VAL A 277 -12.47 -10.19 17.56
N LEU A 278 -11.18 -10.52 17.55
CA LEU A 278 -10.46 -10.88 16.33
C LEU A 278 -11.00 -12.16 15.66
N ASN A 279 -11.43 -13.15 16.43
CA ASN A 279 -12.07 -14.35 15.87
C ASN A 279 -13.48 -14.09 15.34
N SER A 280 -14.14 -13.02 15.80
CA SER A 280 -15.50 -12.67 15.38
C SER A 280 -15.57 -11.90 14.05
N ILE A 281 -14.44 -11.42 13.53
CA ILE A 281 -14.37 -10.61 12.31
C ILE A 281 -13.81 -11.43 11.13
N PRO A 282 -14.06 -11.00 9.87
CA PRO A 282 -13.39 -11.58 8.71
C PRO A 282 -11.86 -11.57 8.84
N GLY A 283 -11.20 -12.68 8.49
CA GLY A 283 -9.76 -12.84 8.65
C GLY A 283 -9.31 -14.31 8.57
N PRO A 284 -8.02 -14.63 8.75
CA PRO A 284 -7.51 -16.00 8.62
C PRO A 284 -7.96 -16.93 9.75
N ARG A 285 -8.49 -16.38 10.84
CA ARG A 285 -9.06 -17.11 11.98
C ARG A 285 -10.57 -17.31 11.90
N SER A 286 -11.25 -16.59 11.01
CA SER A 286 -12.69 -16.70 10.84
C SER A 286 -13.05 -18.02 10.17
N GLU A 287 -13.93 -18.80 10.79
CA GLU A 287 -14.50 -19.99 10.15
C GLU A 287 -15.49 -19.62 9.04
N GLU A 288 -16.25 -18.54 9.23
CA GLU A 288 -17.29 -18.11 8.29
C GLU A 288 -16.73 -17.31 7.11
N TRP A 289 -15.75 -16.44 7.37
CA TRP A 289 -15.15 -15.55 6.36
C TRP A 289 -13.62 -15.64 6.35
N PRO A 290 -13.05 -16.80 5.96
CA PRO A 290 -11.61 -17.01 5.95
C PRO A 290 -10.93 -16.18 4.85
N TYR A 291 -9.95 -15.36 5.24
CA TYR A 291 -9.06 -14.64 4.33
C TYR A 291 -7.61 -14.96 4.66
N HIS A 292 -6.87 -15.52 3.70
CA HIS A 292 -5.45 -15.83 3.88
C HIS A 292 -4.60 -14.97 2.95
N PHE A 293 -3.72 -14.18 3.55
CA PHE A 293 -2.90 -13.18 2.89
C PHE A 293 -1.43 -13.60 2.84
N LYS A 294 -0.72 -13.18 1.79
CA LYS A 294 0.74 -13.29 1.69
C LYS A 294 1.32 -12.10 0.94
N LEU A 295 2.32 -11.47 1.53
CA LEU A 295 3.19 -10.48 0.89
C LEU A 295 4.51 -11.13 0.47
N SER A 296 5.04 -10.73 -0.69
CA SER A 296 6.26 -11.32 -1.24
C SER A 296 6.89 -10.38 -2.28
N LYS A 297 8.07 -10.78 -2.79
CA LYS A 297 8.81 -10.09 -3.84
C LYS A 297 9.19 -11.02 -4.99
N ILE A 298 9.34 -10.46 -6.18
CA ILE A 298 9.81 -11.14 -7.38
C ILE A 298 10.67 -10.20 -8.22
N ASP A 299 11.75 -10.73 -8.78
CA ASP A 299 12.69 -9.95 -9.58
C ASP A 299 12.04 -9.39 -10.84
N LEU A 300 12.42 -8.15 -11.13
CA LEU A 300 11.99 -7.41 -12.29
C LEU A 300 13.20 -7.11 -13.17
N ASN A 301 13.10 -7.44 -14.44
CA ASN A 301 14.04 -7.00 -15.44
C ASN A 301 13.83 -5.49 -15.68
N SER A 302 14.70 -4.69 -15.07
CA SER A 302 14.66 -3.23 -15.15
C SER A 302 14.88 -2.67 -16.55
N SER A 303 15.32 -3.47 -17.52
CA SER A 303 15.45 -3.06 -18.92
C SER A 303 14.11 -3.05 -19.67
N LEU A 304 13.04 -3.61 -19.09
CA LEU A 304 11.73 -3.72 -19.72
C LEU A 304 10.78 -2.60 -19.23
N PRO A 305 10.02 -1.94 -20.13
CA PRO A 305 9.06 -0.92 -19.72
C PRO A 305 7.94 -1.49 -18.84
N LEU A 306 7.70 -0.87 -17.67
CA LEU A 306 6.68 -1.33 -16.70
C LEU A 306 5.29 -1.49 -17.30
N MET A 307 4.87 -0.53 -18.13
CA MET A 307 3.59 -0.59 -18.83
C MET A 307 3.50 -1.83 -19.73
N ALA A 308 4.55 -2.13 -20.50
CA ALA A 308 4.59 -3.30 -21.36
C ALA A 308 4.53 -4.59 -20.54
N ILE A 309 5.26 -4.66 -19.42
CA ILE A 309 5.23 -5.81 -18.51
C ILE A 309 3.81 -6.05 -18.00
N LYS A 310 3.14 -5.02 -17.45
CA LYS A 310 1.77 -5.16 -16.92
C LYS A 310 0.76 -5.55 -18.01
N THR A 311 0.88 -5.00 -19.21
CA THR A 311 0.05 -5.40 -20.36
C THR A 311 0.23 -6.88 -20.70
N GLU A 312 1.48 -7.36 -20.77
CA GLU A 312 1.75 -8.77 -21.02
C GLU A 312 1.33 -9.67 -19.85
N MET A 313 1.38 -9.19 -18.61
CA MET A 313 0.83 -9.90 -17.45
C MET A 313 -0.67 -10.15 -17.59
N GLU A 314 -1.45 -9.15 -18.04
CA GLU A 314 -2.88 -9.34 -18.30
C GLU A 314 -3.13 -10.39 -19.40
N LYS A 315 -2.34 -10.37 -20.49
CA LYS A 315 -2.45 -11.37 -21.57
C LYS A 315 -2.13 -12.77 -21.08
N VAL A 316 -1.01 -12.93 -20.37
CA VAL A 316 -0.58 -14.21 -19.80
C VAL A 316 -1.63 -14.76 -18.83
N PHE A 317 -2.23 -13.90 -18.00
CA PHE A 317 -3.33 -14.29 -17.12
C PHE A 317 -4.52 -14.87 -17.91
N ARG A 318 -5.02 -14.11 -18.89
CA ARG A 318 -6.19 -14.47 -19.70
C ARG A 318 -5.99 -15.77 -20.47
N GLU A 319 -4.86 -15.89 -21.15
CA GLU A 319 -4.56 -17.02 -22.03
C GLU A 319 -4.28 -18.32 -21.26
N ARG A 320 -3.59 -18.24 -20.12
CA ARG A 320 -3.05 -19.44 -19.45
C ARG A 320 -3.83 -19.86 -18.22
N TYR A 321 -4.45 -18.93 -17.50
CA TYR A 321 -4.96 -19.20 -16.15
C TYR A 321 -6.47 -19.06 -16.03
N TRP A 322 -7.10 -18.13 -16.74
CA TRP A 322 -8.52 -17.83 -16.54
C TRP A 322 -9.42 -19.06 -16.75
N ALA A 323 -9.29 -19.75 -17.88
CA ALA A 323 -10.08 -20.96 -18.15
C ALA A 323 -9.90 -22.06 -17.09
N GLY A 324 -8.70 -22.16 -16.50
CA GLY A 324 -8.41 -23.10 -15.42
C GLY A 324 -9.05 -22.69 -14.09
N LEU A 325 -9.09 -21.39 -13.78
CA LEU A 325 -9.76 -20.83 -12.62
C LEU A 325 -11.28 -20.96 -12.73
N GLN A 326 -11.85 -20.76 -13.92
CA GLN A 326 -13.28 -20.97 -14.17
C GLN A 326 -13.71 -22.41 -13.87
N LYS A 327 -12.92 -23.40 -14.28
CA LYS A 327 -13.17 -24.82 -13.96
C LYS A 327 -13.14 -25.12 -12.45
N GLN A 328 -12.58 -24.21 -11.64
CA GLN A 328 -12.52 -24.32 -10.18
C GLN A 328 -13.60 -23.50 -9.48
N GLY A 329 -14.53 -22.90 -10.23
CA GLY A 329 -15.66 -22.17 -9.70
C GLY A 329 -15.48 -20.67 -9.58
N PHE A 330 -14.35 -20.09 -10.04
CA PHE A 330 -14.26 -18.65 -10.19
C PHE A 330 -15.20 -18.18 -11.31
N ASP A 331 -16.06 -17.22 -11.02
CA ASP A 331 -17.13 -16.76 -11.91
C ASP A 331 -16.86 -15.37 -12.50
N GLY A 332 -15.93 -14.61 -11.92
CA GLY A 332 -15.51 -13.33 -12.46
C GLY A 332 -14.11 -12.90 -12.05
N PHE A 333 -13.57 -11.92 -12.77
CA PHE A 333 -12.40 -11.17 -12.36
C PHE A 333 -12.52 -9.70 -12.78
N ARG A 334 -11.83 -8.84 -12.05
CA ARG A 334 -11.67 -7.42 -12.35
C ARG A 334 -10.20 -7.08 -12.31
N ILE A 335 -9.74 -6.27 -13.26
CA ILE A 335 -8.40 -5.72 -13.25
C ILE A 335 -8.48 -4.27 -12.80
N ILE A 336 -7.75 -3.97 -11.73
CA ILE A 336 -7.80 -2.71 -11.03
C ILE A 336 -6.41 -2.07 -11.11
N TYR A 337 -6.38 -0.84 -11.58
CA TYR A 337 -5.19 0.00 -11.63
C TYR A 337 -5.33 1.16 -10.67
N THR A 338 -4.32 1.32 -9.82
CA THR A 338 -4.24 2.39 -8.84
C THR A 338 -3.04 3.26 -9.17
N ASP A 339 -3.26 4.57 -9.24
CA ASP A 339 -2.21 5.58 -9.42
C ASP A 339 -2.47 6.74 -8.46
N SER A 340 -1.59 6.88 -7.47
CA SER A 340 -1.65 7.96 -6.48
C SER A 340 -3.05 8.04 -5.79
N SER A 341 -3.50 9.21 -5.38
CA SER A 341 -4.85 9.45 -4.85
C SER A 341 -5.95 9.55 -5.91
N LYS A 342 -5.62 9.34 -7.20
CA LYS A 342 -6.55 9.52 -8.33
C LYS A 342 -7.60 8.40 -8.41
N PRO A 343 -8.69 8.62 -9.18
CA PRO A 343 -9.71 7.60 -9.40
C PRO A 343 -9.11 6.29 -9.92
N VAL A 344 -9.56 5.20 -9.32
CA VAL A 344 -9.16 3.84 -9.67
C VAL A 344 -9.75 3.48 -11.02
N THR A 345 -8.93 2.94 -11.92
CA THR A 345 -9.43 2.35 -13.18
C THR A 345 -9.76 0.89 -12.95
N VAL A 346 -11.01 0.50 -13.22
CA VAL A 346 -11.51 -0.87 -13.05
C VAL A 346 -11.97 -1.40 -14.41
N LYS A 347 -11.50 -2.59 -14.77
CA LYS A 347 -11.88 -3.31 -15.99
C LYS A 347 -12.44 -4.68 -15.62
N ASP A 348 -13.67 -4.96 -15.99
CA ASP A 348 -14.26 -6.30 -15.84
C ASP A 348 -13.71 -7.28 -16.89
N ASN A 349 -14.16 -8.53 -16.84
CA ASN A 349 -13.75 -9.67 -17.69
C ASN A 349 -13.47 -9.31 -19.18
N GLY A 350 -14.18 -8.36 -19.77
CA GLY A 350 -14.09 -8.00 -21.20
C GLY A 350 -13.13 -6.85 -21.57
N GLY A 351 -12.43 -6.22 -20.63
CA GLY A 351 -11.55 -5.08 -20.95
C GLY A 351 -10.30 -5.44 -21.75
N GLU A 352 -9.89 -4.59 -22.69
CA GLU A 352 -8.70 -4.78 -23.53
C GLU A 352 -7.40 -4.74 -22.70
N PRO A 353 -6.39 -5.58 -23.04
CA PRO A 353 -5.11 -5.56 -22.36
C PRO A 353 -4.42 -4.19 -22.41
N GLY A 354 -3.97 -3.71 -21.26
CA GLY A 354 -3.24 -2.46 -21.11
C GLY A 354 -4.08 -1.17 -21.21
N GLN A 355 -5.36 -1.27 -21.57
CA GLN A 355 -6.25 -0.11 -21.60
C GLN A 355 -6.39 0.53 -20.20
N GLY A 356 -6.24 1.85 -20.07
CA GLY A 356 -6.36 2.55 -18.79
C GLY A 356 -5.18 2.40 -17.83
N LEU A 357 -4.07 1.79 -18.27
CA LEU A 357 -2.79 1.90 -17.58
C LEU A 357 -2.31 3.36 -17.56
N PRO A 358 -1.73 3.84 -16.45
CA PRO A 358 -0.96 5.08 -16.45
C PRO A 358 0.18 5.01 -17.47
N GLU A 359 0.49 6.13 -18.14
CA GLU A 359 1.48 6.20 -19.23
C GLU A 359 2.87 5.64 -18.85
N ASN A 360 3.25 5.77 -17.58
CA ASN A 360 4.53 5.30 -17.07
C ASN A 360 4.47 3.87 -16.46
N GLY A 361 3.29 3.24 -16.46
CA GLY A 361 3.04 1.94 -15.83
C GLY A 361 3.29 1.91 -14.31
N LYS A 362 3.51 3.06 -13.66
CA LYS A 362 3.70 3.16 -12.21
C LYS A 362 2.38 2.90 -11.48
N GLY A 363 2.45 2.73 -10.17
CA GLY A 363 1.31 2.38 -9.32
C GLY A 363 0.99 0.88 -9.28
N GLY A 364 -0.12 0.54 -8.66
CA GLY A 364 -0.57 -0.82 -8.41
C GLY A 364 -1.28 -1.43 -9.61
N TRP A 365 -1.13 -2.74 -9.74
CA TRP A 365 -1.91 -3.59 -10.62
C TRP A 365 -2.50 -4.72 -9.80
N LYS A 366 -3.82 -4.92 -9.87
CA LYS A 366 -4.54 -5.95 -9.12
C LYS A 366 -5.45 -6.73 -10.04
N ILE A 367 -5.42 -8.05 -9.95
CA ILE A 367 -6.51 -8.90 -10.39
C ILE A 367 -7.30 -9.28 -9.15
N GLU A 368 -8.53 -8.79 -9.08
CA GLU A 368 -9.52 -9.31 -8.15
C GLU A 368 -10.28 -10.46 -8.83
N LEU A 369 -10.50 -11.54 -8.10
CA LEU A 369 -11.19 -12.74 -8.53
C LEU A 369 -12.42 -12.93 -7.66
N THR A 370 -13.53 -13.34 -8.25
CA THR A 370 -14.77 -13.68 -7.55
C THR A 370 -15.08 -15.15 -7.71
N ASN A 371 -15.49 -15.79 -6.60
CA ASN A 371 -16.01 -17.14 -6.56
C ASN A 371 -17.24 -17.15 -5.66
N LYS A 372 -18.44 -17.20 -6.24
CA LYS A 372 -19.72 -17.24 -5.52
C LYS A 372 -19.86 -16.12 -4.47
N GLY A 373 -19.42 -14.91 -4.83
CA GLY A 373 -19.42 -13.74 -3.95
C GLY A 373 -18.24 -13.63 -2.99
N VAL A 374 -17.36 -14.62 -2.91
CA VAL A 374 -16.10 -14.53 -2.15
C VAL A 374 -15.01 -13.95 -3.04
N LYS A 375 -14.38 -12.86 -2.58
CA LYS A 375 -13.30 -12.18 -3.29
C LYS A 375 -11.94 -12.77 -2.92
N SER A 376 -11.02 -12.74 -3.86
CA SER A 376 -9.61 -13.11 -3.72
C SER A 376 -8.82 -12.22 -4.66
N PHE A 377 -7.50 -12.06 -4.46
CA PHE A 377 -6.76 -11.19 -5.37
C PHE A 377 -5.28 -11.56 -5.53
N MET A 378 -4.70 -11.01 -6.60
CA MET A 378 -3.27 -10.87 -6.81
C MET A 378 -2.99 -9.40 -7.09
N TRP A 379 -2.08 -8.77 -6.36
CA TRP A 379 -1.70 -7.37 -6.51
C TRP A 379 -0.19 -7.25 -6.65
N CYS A 380 0.32 -6.32 -7.45
CA CYS A 380 1.73 -5.93 -7.43
C CYS A 380 1.97 -4.46 -7.75
N ARG A 381 3.14 -3.98 -7.34
CA ARG A 381 3.70 -2.68 -7.69
C ARG A 381 5.22 -2.77 -7.79
N ALA A 382 5.80 -2.03 -8.73
CA ALA A 382 7.26 -1.91 -8.84
C ALA A 382 7.83 -1.20 -7.61
N SER A 383 8.92 -1.73 -7.04
CA SER A 383 9.64 -1.04 -5.98
C SER A 383 10.30 0.22 -6.53
N ALA A 384 10.32 1.29 -5.73
CA ALA A 384 10.99 2.54 -6.09
C ALA A 384 12.51 2.46 -5.87
N THR A 385 12.97 1.52 -5.03
CA THR A 385 14.36 1.43 -4.57
C THR A 385 15.10 0.20 -5.09
N GLU A 386 14.38 -0.78 -5.64
CA GLU A 386 14.92 -2.07 -6.01
C GLU A 386 14.30 -2.55 -7.33
N PRO A 387 15.03 -3.30 -8.18
CA PRO A 387 14.50 -3.87 -9.43
C PRO A 387 13.64 -5.12 -9.14
N ILE A 388 12.55 -4.94 -8.38
CA ILE A 388 11.59 -5.99 -8.00
C ILE A 388 10.16 -5.50 -8.16
N PHE A 389 9.23 -6.44 -8.35
CA PHE A 389 7.85 -6.26 -7.94
C PHE A 389 7.68 -6.70 -6.49
N ARG A 390 7.08 -5.82 -5.68
CA ARG A 390 6.43 -6.22 -4.43
C ARG A 390 5.02 -6.65 -4.79
N TYR A 391 4.59 -7.79 -4.30
CA TYR A 391 3.29 -8.34 -4.64
C TYR A 391 2.61 -8.98 -3.43
N ALA A 392 1.28 -8.95 -3.44
CA ALA A 392 0.43 -9.52 -2.43
C ALA A 392 -0.57 -10.48 -3.09
N VAL A 393 -0.89 -11.56 -2.41
CA VAL A 393 -1.95 -12.48 -2.82
C VAL A 393 -2.86 -12.80 -1.66
N GLU A 394 -4.13 -12.96 -1.95
CA GLU A 394 -5.14 -13.36 -0.99
C GLU A 394 -6.05 -14.43 -1.57
N GLY A 395 -6.36 -15.44 -0.77
CA GLY A 395 -7.34 -16.46 -1.11
C GLY A 395 -8.21 -16.84 0.08
N SER A 396 -9.39 -17.39 -0.20
CA SER A 396 -10.36 -17.88 0.79
C SER A 396 -9.91 -19.10 1.61
N SER A 397 -8.74 -19.66 1.30
CA SER A 397 -8.09 -20.73 2.07
C SER A 397 -6.58 -20.65 1.88
N LYS A 398 -5.80 -21.25 2.79
CA LYS A 398 -4.34 -21.36 2.63
C LYS A 398 -3.97 -22.02 1.29
N THR A 399 -4.74 -23.00 0.84
CA THR A 399 -4.53 -23.68 -0.45
C THR A 399 -4.79 -22.75 -1.62
N SER A 400 -5.89 -21.99 -1.57
CA SER A 400 -6.23 -21.00 -2.61
C SER A 400 -5.16 -19.90 -2.69
N MET A 401 -4.75 -19.33 -1.55
CA MET A 401 -3.68 -18.33 -1.48
C MET A 401 -2.37 -18.85 -2.07
N ARG A 402 -1.92 -20.06 -1.70
CA ARG A 402 -0.69 -20.67 -2.25
C ARG A 402 -0.76 -20.88 -3.76
N LYS A 403 -1.94 -21.25 -4.26
CA LYS A 403 -2.16 -21.39 -5.70
C LYS A 403 -2.05 -20.05 -6.41
N LEU A 404 -2.67 -19.01 -5.88
CA LEU A 404 -2.59 -17.65 -6.43
C LEU A 404 -1.16 -17.09 -6.37
N ASP A 405 -0.40 -17.39 -5.31
CA ASP A 405 1.04 -17.08 -5.24
C ASP A 405 1.81 -17.70 -6.42
N GLY A 406 1.57 -18.99 -6.70
CA GLY A 406 2.19 -19.69 -7.83
C GLY A 406 1.80 -19.09 -9.18
N ILE A 407 0.52 -18.78 -9.37
CA ILE A 407 -0.01 -18.14 -10.58
C ILE A 407 0.64 -16.77 -10.77
N MET A 408 0.67 -15.93 -9.73
CA MET A 408 1.22 -14.58 -9.79
C MET A 408 2.70 -14.59 -10.22
N ARG A 409 3.52 -15.46 -9.59
CA ARG A 409 4.94 -15.62 -9.97
C ARG A 409 5.08 -16.05 -11.43
N SER A 410 4.23 -16.95 -11.90
CA SER A 410 4.29 -17.47 -13.26
C SER A 410 3.80 -16.45 -14.30
N ILE A 411 2.82 -15.61 -13.95
CA ILE A 411 2.37 -14.47 -14.79
C ILE A 411 3.52 -13.49 -15.00
N VAL A 412 4.16 -13.05 -13.91
CA VAL A 412 5.27 -12.09 -13.98
C VAL A 412 6.46 -12.66 -14.77
N LYS A 413 6.86 -13.91 -14.52
CA LYS A 413 7.94 -14.56 -15.29
C LYS A 413 7.59 -14.73 -16.76
N GLY A 414 6.36 -15.17 -17.05
CA GLY A 414 5.87 -15.37 -18.42
C GLY A 414 5.82 -14.07 -19.23
N ALA A 415 5.37 -12.97 -18.61
CA ALA A 415 5.33 -11.66 -19.25
C ALA A 415 6.74 -11.15 -19.57
N GLN A 416 7.68 -11.25 -18.64
CA GLN A 416 9.06 -10.83 -18.86
C GLN A 416 9.78 -11.66 -19.93
N ALA A 417 9.54 -12.97 -19.96
CA ALA A 417 10.10 -13.85 -20.99
C ALA A 417 9.57 -13.48 -22.37
N ARG A 418 8.25 -13.35 -22.53
CA ARG A 418 7.63 -12.95 -23.81
C ARG A 418 8.15 -11.63 -24.35
N LEU A 419 8.29 -10.62 -23.48
CA LEU A 419 8.85 -9.33 -23.87
C LEU A 419 10.32 -9.44 -24.27
N SER A 420 11.11 -10.20 -23.51
CA SER A 420 12.53 -10.41 -23.81
C SER A 420 12.71 -11.11 -25.16
N ASP A 421 11.91 -12.14 -25.44
CA ASP A 421 11.94 -12.88 -26.70
C ASP A 421 11.48 -12.00 -27.87
N ALA A 422 10.40 -11.24 -27.71
CA ALA A 422 9.93 -10.29 -28.73
C ALA A 422 10.97 -9.20 -29.06
N ILE A 423 11.74 -8.73 -28.07
CA ILE A 423 12.84 -7.78 -28.29
C ILE A 423 13.98 -8.46 -29.05
N LYS A 424 14.35 -9.69 -28.69
CA LYS A 424 15.38 -10.46 -29.41
C LYS A 424 14.97 -10.75 -30.85
N GLU A 425 13.73 -11.13 -31.10
CA GLU A 425 13.21 -11.40 -32.45
C GLU A 425 13.17 -10.13 -33.32
N LYS A 426 12.76 -8.98 -32.74
CA LYS A 426 12.81 -7.69 -33.46
C LYS A 426 14.25 -7.23 -33.73
N SER A 427 15.16 -7.54 -32.82
CA SER A 427 16.60 -7.29 -32.98
C SER A 427 17.21 -8.17 -34.07
N ALA A 428 16.85 -9.46 -34.10
CA ALA A 428 17.32 -10.42 -35.10
C ALA A 428 16.71 -10.20 -36.50
N SER A 429 15.49 -9.65 -36.58
CA SER A 429 14.82 -9.31 -37.85
C SER A 429 15.22 -7.93 -38.42
N GLY A 430 16.18 -7.23 -37.79
CA GLY A 430 16.66 -5.92 -38.25
C GLY A 430 15.69 -4.76 -38.06
N ALA A 431 14.55 -4.99 -37.39
CA ALA A 431 13.51 -3.99 -37.15
C ALA A 431 13.69 -3.20 -35.83
N ALA A 432 14.62 -3.62 -34.97
CA ALA A 432 15.01 -2.91 -33.75
C ALA A 432 16.51 -2.59 -33.77
N LEU A 433 16.85 -1.35 -33.40
CA LEU A 433 18.22 -0.91 -33.23
C LEU A 433 18.82 -1.59 -31.99
N VAL A 434 19.70 -2.57 -32.19
CA VAL A 434 20.52 -3.10 -31.10
C VAL A 434 21.63 -2.09 -30.84
N ILE A 435 21.50 -1.29 -29.78
CA ILE A 435 22.62 -0.52 -29.26
C ILE A 435 23.44 -1.49 -28.41
N GLU A 436 24.54 -1.99 -28.98
CA GLU A 436 25.48 -2.81 -28.23
C GLU A 436 26.24 -1.94 -27.19
N PRO A 437 26.54 -2.49 -26.00
CA PRO A 437 27.16 -1.75 -24.89
C PRO A 437 28.54 -1.15 -25.23
N ASP A 438 29.19 -1.65 -26.28
CA ASP A 438 30.55 -1.29 -26.66
C ASP A 438 30.61 -0.35 -27.89
N MET A 439 29.46 0.11 -28.37
CA MET A 439 29.41 1.05 -29.49
C MET A 439 29.94 2.42 -29.09
N THR A 440 30.86 2.96 -29.90
CA THR A 440 31.26 4.37 -29.78
C THR A 440 30.04 5.29 -29.94
N ARG A 441 30.02 6.39 -29.20
CA ARG A 441 28.91 7.38 -29.16
C ARG A 441 28.41 7.78 -30.56
N ARG A 442 29.32 7.93 -31.52
CA ARG A 442 29.03 8.19 -32.95
C ARG A 442 28.26 7.07 -33.64
N ALA A 443 28.57 5.82 -33.34
CA ALA A 443 27.90 4.66 -33.94
C ALA A 443 26.45 4.53 -33.43
N GLN A 444 26.19 4.88 -32.17
CA GLN A 444 24.85 4.84 -31.58
C GLN A 444 23.93 5.88 -32.23
N ILE A 445 24.46 7.10 -32.41
CA ILE A 445 23.78 8.21 -33.08
C ILE A 445 23.54 7.88 -34.56
N ALA A 446 24.54 7.38 -35.28
CA ALA A 446 24.41 7.02 -36.70
C ALA A 446 23.41 5.87 -36.95
N ALA A 447 23.31 4.92 -36.01
CA ALA A 447 22.37 3.82 -36.07
C ALA A 447 20.93 4.33 -35.84
N PHE A 448 20.72 5.22 -34.87
CA PHE A 448 19.41 5.81 -34.59
C PHE A 448 18.90 6.69 -35.74
N LEU A 449 19.78 7.49 -36.35
CA LEU A 449 19.43 8.45 -37.40
C LEU A 449 19.24 7.84 -38.80
N LYS A 450 19.64 6.57 -39.03
CA LYS A 450 19.42 5.86 -40.30
C LYS A 450 17.95 5.53 -40.60
N LYS A 451 17.05 5.76 -39.64
CA LYS A 451 15.63 5.39 -39.73
C LYS A 451 14.78 6.40 -40.50
N ASP A 452 15.22 7.65 -40.60
CA ASP A 452 14.51 8.71 -41.32
C ASP A 452 15.26 9.04 -42.62
N GLU A 453 14.54 9.10 -43.75
CA GLU A 453 15.04 9.31 -45.13
C GLU A 453 15.64 10.71 -45.39
N PHE A 454 16.28 11.33 -44.39
CA PHE A 454 16.94 12.61 -44.56
C PHE A 454 18.44 12.38 -44.82
N ALA A 455 18.91 12.79 -46.00
CA ALA A 455 20.33 12.87 -46.31
C ALA A 455 20.95 14.04 -45.52
N PHE A 456 21.40 13.79 -44.30
CA PHE A 456 22.05 14.81 -43.47
C PHE A 456 23.48 15.08 -43.96
N LYS A 457 23.87 16.36 -44.00
CA LYS A 457 25.23 16.75 -44.39
C LYS A 457 26.20 16.84 -43.21
N ASP A 458 25.76 17.26 -42.02
CA ASP A 458 26.65 17.51 -40.88
C ASP A 458 26.02 17.16 -39.50
N ILE A 459 26.81 16.50 -38.63
CA ILE A 459 26.48 16.25 -37.21
C ILE A 459 27.39 17.11 -36.34
N ILE A 460 26.80 17.92 -35.44
CA ILE A 460 27.55 18.78 -34.52
C ILE A 460 27.33 18.31 -33.08
N GLU A 461 28.39 17.80 -32.46
CA GLU A 461 28.44 17.49 -31.02
C GLU A 461 28.88 18.74 -30.25
N ALA A 462 28.14 19.10 -29.20
CA ALA A 462 28.49 20.24 -28.34
C ALA A 462 28.28 19.92 -26.86
N ASP A 463 29.27 20.28 -26.05
CA ASP A 463 29.26 19.96 -24.61
C ASP A 463 28.45 20.98 -23.80
N ASN A 464 28.17 22.15 -24.37
CA ASN A 464 27.33 23.20 -23.80
C ASN A 464 26.81 24.15 -24.89
N GLU A 465 25.85 25.00 -24.53
CA GLU A 465 25.21 25.99 -25.39
C GLU A 465 26.19 26.91 -26.13
N LYS A 466 27.21 27.41 -25.42
CA LYS A 466 28.23 28.28 -26.04
C LYS A 466 29.03 27.54 -27.12
N SER A 467 29.44 26.30 -26.83
CA SER A 467 30.11 25.43 -27.81
C SER A 467 29.20 25.10 -29.00
N ALA A 468 27.90 24.97 -28.79
CA ALA A 468 26.95 24.74 -29.88
C ALA A 468 26.90 25.96 -30.80
N MET A 469 26.69 27.15 -30.24
CA MET A 469 26.57 28.40 -30.98
C MET A 469 27.84 28.76 -31.77
N ASP A 470 29.04 28.50 -31.21
CA ASP A 470 30.31 28.75 -31.89
C ASP A 470 30.57 27.77 -33.06
N LYS A 471 30.08 26.54 -32.96
CA LYS A 471 30.17 25.53 -34.04
C LYS A 471 29.15 25.81 -35.14
N LEU A 472 27.95 26.26 -34.77
CA LEU A 472 26.88 26.63 -35.71
C LEU A 472 27.24 27.87 -36.55
N ARG A 473 27.89 28.88 -35.96
CA ARG A 473 28.34 30.08 -36.69
C ARG A 473 29.32 29.79 -37.84
N LYS A 474 29.92 28.60 -37.88
CA LYS A 474 30.91 28.19 -38.89
C LYS A 474 30.32 27.38 -40.05
N ASN A 475 29.07 26.90 -39.94
CA ASN A 475 28.41 26.07 -40.95
C ASN A 475 27.14 26.79 -41.42
N THR A 476 27.12 27.25 -42.67
CA THR A 476 26.07 28.14 -43.19
C THR A 476 25.08 27.49 -44.14
N ASP A 477 25.26 26.22 -44.52
CA ASP A 477 24.40 25.58 -45.51
C ASP A 477 24.03 24.13 -45.11
N THR A 478 22.73 23.88 -44.89
CA THR A 478 22.05 22.56 -44.71
C THR A 478 21.82 22.07 -43.28
N VAL A 479 20.77 21.24 -43.12
CA VAL A 479 20.21 20.65 -41.89
C VAL A 479 21.26 20.10 -40.92
N ILE A 480 21.18 20.53 -39.66
CA ILE A 480 22.14 20.22 -38.58
C ILE A 480 21.40 19.51 -37.44
N VAL A 481 21.86 18.30 -37.08
CA VAL A 481 21.43 17.60 -35.86
C VAL A 481 22.36 18.00 -34.72
N LEU A 482 21.79 18.52 -33.62
CA LEU A 482 22.54 19.07 -32.50
C LEU A 482 22.32 18.22 -31.24
N VAL A 483 23.37 17.58 -30.75
CA VAL A 483 23.32 16.72 -29.56
C VAL A 483 23.86 17.53 -28.37
N VAL A 484 22.98 17.86 -27.42
CA VAL A 484 23.34 18.68 -26.24
C VAL A 484 23.23 17.82 -24.98
N ASN A 485 24.31 17.79 -24.22
CA ASN A 485 24.39 17.03 -22.97
C ASN A 485 24.13 17.99 -21.79
N ASN A 486 22.88 18.36 -21.53
CA ASN A 486 22.59 19.23 -20.38
C ASN A 486 21.25 18.96 -19.69
N SER A 487 21.33 18.81 -18.36
CA SER A 487 20.19 18.59 -17.47
C SER A 487 19.44 19.91 -17.20
N GLY A 488 18.46 20.24 -18.04
CA GLY A 488 17.31 21.06 -17.62
C GLY A 488 17.16 22.47 -18.24
N ARG A 489 15.87 22.82 -18.39
CA ARG A 489 15.21 24.13 -18.61
C ARG A 489 15.63 25.08 -19.75
N ASN A 490 16.79 24.94 -20.38
CA ASN A 490 17.21 25.91 -21.43
C ASN A 490 17.10 25.39 -22.88
N LEU A 491 16.45 24.24 -23.10
CA LEU A 491 16.24 23.68 -24.44
C LEU A 491 15.34 24.56 -25.32
N GLU A 492 14.32 25.20 -24.74
CA GLU A 492 13.34 26.04 -25.47
C GLU A 492 13.99 27.30 -26.08
N LEU A 493 14.85 28.00 -25.32
CA LEU A 493 15.59 29.17 -25.82
C LEU A 493 16.56 28.83 -26.95
N LEU A 494 17.12 27.62 -26.95
CA LEU A 494 18.02 27.14 -27.99
C LEU A 494 17.25 26.88 -29.29
N VAL A 495 16.05 26.28 -29.21
CA VAL A 495 15.17 26.04 -30.36
C VAL A 495 14.72 27.35 -30.99
N GLU A 496 14.37 28.34 -30.17
CA GLU A 496 13.98 29.69 -30.62
C GLU A 496 15.10 30.42 -31.38
N ALA A 497 16.35 30.30 -30.93
CA ALA A 497 17.51 30.90 -31.62
C ALA A 497 17.89 30.19 -32.93
N LEU A 498 17.50 28.92 -33.10
CA LEU A 498 17.84 28.09 -34.25
C LEU A 498 16.82 28.16 -35.38
N SER A 499 15.57 28.51 -35.09
CA SER A 499 14.47 28.63 -36.06
C SER A 499 14.65 29.78 -37.06
N GLU A 500 15.51 30.77 -36.77
CA GLU A 500 15.78 31.89 -37.68
C GLU A 500 16.78 31.56 -38.81
N LYS A 501 17.51 30.43 -38.74
CA LYS A 501 18.62 30.14 -39.68
C LYS A 501 18.73 28.70 -40.19
N ALA A 502 17.98 27.74 -39.66
CA ALA A 502 18.07 26.32 -40.03
C ALA A 502 16.72 25.76 -40.52
N ALA A 503 16.75 24.84 -41.48
CA ALA A 503 15.54 24.23 -42.04
C ALA A 503 14.92 23.14 -41.16
N ILE A 504 15.73 22.38 -40.41
CA ILE A 504 15.28 21.35 -39.46
C ILE A 504 16.32 21.26 -38.34
N VAL A 505 15.87 21.21 -37.08
CA VAL A 505 16.72 21.03 -35.90
C VAL A 505 16.16 19.89 -35.07
N THR A 506 16.95 18.84 -34.88
CA THR A 506 16.60 17.75 -33.95
C THR A 506 17.57 17.78 -32.78
N ILE A 507 17.03 17.97 -31.57
CA ILE A 507 17.82 17.95 -30.34
C ILE A 507 17.61 16.61 -29.64
N VAL A 508 18.70 15.91 -29.36
CA VAL A 508 18.70 14.63 -28.64
C VAL A 508 19.42 14.82 -27.31
N ASP A 509 18.68 14.72 -26.21
CA ASP A 509 19.24 14.61 -24.86
C ASP A 509 19.58 13.14 -24.59
N VAL A 510 20.87 12.86 -24.44
CA VAL A 510 21.40 11.48 -24.35
C VAL A 510 21.52 11.00 -22.89
N GLN A 511 21.28 11.86 -21.89
CA GLN A 511 21.20 11.40 -20.49
C GLN A 511 19.80 10.90 -20.10
N ASN A 512 18.77 11.35 -20.80
CA ASN A 512 17.42 10.82 -20.73
C ASN A 512 16.95 10.40 -22.12
N THR A 513 17.08 9.12 -22.47
CA THR A 513 16.67 8.52 -23.76
C THR A 513 15.16 8.59 -24.06
N GLN A 514 14.39 9.50 -23.45
CA GLN A 514 12.92 9.58 -23.54
C GLN A 514 12.36 10.92 -24.02
N ARG A 515 13.16 11.95 -24.31
CA ARG A 515 12.62 13.24 -24.77
C ARG A 515 13.14 13.62 -26.15
N ILE A 516 12.29 13.40 -27.16
CA ILE A 516 12.41 14.02 -28.48
C ILE A 516 11.44 15.20 -28.47
N VAL A 517 11.96 16.44 -28.53
CA VAL A 517 11.13 17.60 -28.88
C VAL A 517 11.14 17.66 -30.39
N ASN A 518 10.05 17.24 -31.02
CA ASN A 518 9.85 17.40 -32.46
C ASN A 518 8.96 18.63 -32.63
N GLU A 519 9.57 19.80 -32.80
CA GLU A 519 8.85 20.96 -33.34
C GLU A 519 9.11 20.97 -34.84
N SER A 520 8.15 20.46 -35.60
CA SER A 520 8.08 20.73 -37.03
C SER A 520 7.65 22.18 -37.24
N LEU A 521 8.44 22.94 -38.00
CA LEU A 521 7.92 24.06 -38.78
C LEU A 521 7.43 23.53 -40.14
#